data_AF-A0A5B8NG26-F1
#
_entry.id   AF-A0A5B8NG26-F1
#
_cell.length_a   1.000
_cell.length_b   1.000
_cell.length_c   1.000
_cell.angle_alpha   90.00
_cell.angle_beta   90.00
_cell.angle_gamma   90.00
#
_symmetry.space_group_name_H-M   'P 1'
#
loop_
_entity.id
_entity.type
_entity.pdbx_description
1 polymer ?
#
loop_
_entity_poly.entity_id
_entity_poly.type
_entity_poly.pdbx_seq_one_letter_code
_entity_poly.pdbx_strand_id
1 'polypeptide(L)'
;MLQDMAILTGGQVISEEIGLSLDTAGLEVLGQARQVVVTKDETTIVDGAGSKEQIEGRVSQIRAEIENSDSDYDREKLQERLAKLAGGVAVIKAGAATEVELKERKHRIEDAVRNAKAAVEEGIVAGGGAALAQSGAVFESLALEGDEATGANIVKVALDAPVKQIAVNAGLEPGVVAEKVRNSPAGTGLNAATGEYEDLLKAGINDPVKVTRSALQNAASIAAL
;
A
#
# COMPACT_ATOMS: atom_id res chain seq x y z
N MET A 1 19.37 -9.22 -11.69
CA MET A 1 18.28 -9.73 -10.82
C MET A 1 18.19 -11.26 -10.79
N LEU A 2 18.25 -11.97 -11.93
CA LEU A 2 18.23 -13.45 -11.93
C LEU A 2 19.31 -14.07 -11.02
N GLN A 3 20.53 -13.53 -11.06
CA GLN A 3 21.62 -13.97 -10.18
C GLN A 3 21.30 -13.76 -8.69
N ASP A 4 20.56 -12.71 -8.33
CA ASP A 4 20.20 -12.43 -6.94
C ASP A 4 19.21 -13.50 -6.44
N MET A 5 18.25 -13.90 -7.29
CA MET A 5 17.30 -14.98 -6.98
C MET A 5 17.98 -16.35 -6.93
N ALA A 6 18.95 -16.61 -7.81
CA ALA A 6 19.75 -17.83 -7.80
C ALA A 6 20.51 -17.96 -6.47
N ILE A 7 21.21 -16.90 -6.04
CA ILE A 7 21.91 -16.86 -4.75
C ILE A 7 20.95 -17.05 -3.58
N LEU A 8 19.79 -16.38 -3.61
CA LEU A 8 18.77 -16.51 -2.55
C LEU A 8 18.22 -17.94 -2.43
N THR A 9 18.09 -18.65 -3.55
CA THR A 9 17.51 -20.00 -3.59
C THR A 9 18.55 -21.12 -3.56
N GLY A 10 19.84 -20.79 -3.61
CA GLY A 10 20.94 -21.75 -3.67
C GLY A 10 21.10 -22.42 -5.05
N GLY A 11 20.45 -21.89 -6.09
CA GLY A 11 20.56 -22.36 -7.46
C GLY A 11 21.57 -21.59 -8.30
N GLN A 12 21.66 -21.94 -9.57
CA GLN A 12 22.46 -21.25 -10.57
C GLN A 12 21.60 -20.83 -11.76
N VAL A 13 21.84 -19.62 -12.30
CA VAL A 13 21.13 -19.16 -13.50
C VAL A 13 21.62 -20.00 -14.68
N ILE A 14 20.72 -20.67 -15.39
CA ILE A 14 21.08 -21.39 -16.62
C ILE A 14 21.25 -20.37 -17.74
N SER A 15 22.45 -20.29 -18.32
CA SER A 15 22.78 -19.40 -19.43
C SER A 15 23.88 -20.01 -20.28
N GLU A 16 23.73 -19.93 -21.61
CA GLU A 16 24.71 -20.43 -22.58
C GLU A 16 26.06 -19.68 -22.47
N GLU A 17 26.04 -18.42 -22.02
CA GLU A 17 27.25 -17.59 -21.85
C GLU A 17 28.21 -18.15 -20.80
N ILE A 18 27.69 -18.89 -19.82
CA ILE A 18 28.48 -19.55 -18.77
C ILE A 18 28.61 -21.07 -19.02
N GLY A 19 28.23 -21.54 -20.20
CA GLY A 19 28.36 -22.93 -20.61
C GLY A 19 27.35 -23.88 -19.97
N LEU A 20 26.24 -23.36 -19.42
CA LEU A 20 25.15 -24.17 -18.88
C LEU A 20 24.00 -24.21 -19.87
N SER A 21 23.66 -25.41 -20.33
CA SER A 21 22.52 -25.63 -21.21
C SER A 21 21.39 -26.37 -20.49
N LEU A 22 20.16 -26.10 -20.89
CA LEU A 22 18.95 -26.62 -20.22
C LEU A 22 18.82 -28.14 -20.37
N ASP A 23 19.38 -28.70 -21.44
CA ASP A 23 19.39 -30.12 -21.75
C ASP A 23 20.35 -30.94 -20.88
N THR A 24 21.41 -30.30 -20.34
CA THR A 24 22.37 -30.97 -19.45
C THR A 24 22.20 -30.60 -17.97
N ALA A 25 21.25 -29.72 -17.64
CA ALA A 25 21.04 -29.23 -16.29
C ALA A 25 20.47 -30.32 -15.36
N GLY A 26 21.21 -30.67 -14.30
CA GLY A 26 20.74 -31.56 -13.23
C GLY A 26 20.04 -30.83 -12.07
N LEU A 27 19.71 -31.55 -11.01
CA LEU A 27 19.03 -30.98 -9.83
C LEU A 27 19.93 -30.01 -9.05
N GLU A 28 21.24 -30.16 -9.16
CA GLU A 28 22.27 -29.36 -8.51
C GLU A 28 22.30 -27.90 -8.96
N VAL A 29 21.79 -27.59 -10.16
CA VAL A 29 21.68 -26.19 -10.62
C VAL A 29 20.36 -25.54 -10.21
N LEU A 30 19.38 -26.32 -9.75
CA LEU A 30 18.08 -25.81 -9.36
C LEU A 30 18.10 -25.25 -7.94
N GLY A 31 17.48 -24.08 -7.76
CA GLY A 31 17.25 -23.50 -6.45
C GLY A 31 16.08 -24.15 -5.71
N GLN A 32 16.06 -24.03 -4.38
CA GLN A 32 14.96 -24.50 -3.54
C GLN A 32 14.42 -23.36 -2.66
N ALA A 33 13.14 -23.44 -2.31
CA ALA A 33 12.49 -22.55 -1.37
C ALA A 33 11.36 -23.27 -0.64
N ARG A 34 11.05 -22.85 0.59
CA ARG A 34 9.99 -23.47 1.38
C ARG A 34 8.61 -23.25 0.80
N GLN A 35 8.34 -22.04 0.30
CA GLN A 35 7.05 -21.68 -0.27
C GLN A 35 7.21 -20.61 -1.34
N VAL A 36 6.50 -20.76 -2.46
CA VAL A 36 6.42 -19.75 -3.52
C VAL A 36 4.95 -19.38 -3.69
N VAL A 37 4.65 -18.07 -3.64
CA VAL A 37 3.30 -17.53 -3.86
C VAL A 37 3.33 -16.64 -5.08
N VAL A 38 2.55 -17.01 -6.09
CA VAL A 38 2.41 -16.25 -7.34
C VAL A 38 1.00 -15.66 -7.39
N THR A 39 0.92 -14.35 -7.55
CA THR A 39 -0.32 -13.61 -7.78
C THR A 39 -0.32 -13.06 -9.21
N LYS A 40 -1.34 -12.30 -9.59
CA LYS A 40 -1.43 -11.68 -10.92
C LYS A 40 -0.21 -10.78 -11.21
N ASP A 41 0.22 -10.01 -10.22
CA ASP A 41 1.19 -8.92 -10.41
C ASP A 41 2.51 -9.15 -9.63
N GLU A 42 2.53 -10.05 -8.64
CA GLU A 42 3.67 -10.26 -7.75
C GLU A 42 4.03 -11.74 -7.56
N THR A 43 5.33 -12.02 -7.43
CA THR A 43 5.87 -13.34 -7.03
C THR A 43 6.69 -13.21 -5.75
N THR A 44 6.33 -13.98 -4.73
CA THR A 44 7.01 -13.99 -3.42
C THR A 44 7.67 -15.35 -3.19
N ILE A 45 8.98 -15.35 -2.94
CA ILE A 45 9.76 -16.54 -2.58
C ILE A 45 10.04 -16.46 -1.07
N VAL A 46 9.56 -17.45 -0.32
CA VAL A 46 9.69 -17.51 1.13
C VAL A 46 10.71 -18.58 1.51
N ASP A 47 11.73 -18.17 2.26
CA ASP A 47 12.74 -19.05 2.86
C ASP A 47 13.47 -19.89 1.79
N GLY A 48 14.29 -19.19 0.99
CA GLY A 48 15.14 -19.79 -0.03
C GLY A 48 16.31 -20.56 0.58
N ALA A 49 16.74 -21.63 -0.07
CA ALA A 49 17.78 -22.54 0.43
C ALA A 49 19.22 -22.05 0.18
N GLY A 50 19.41 -20.76 -0.13
CA GLY A 50 20.73 -20.16 -0.29
C GLY A 50 21.53 -20.13 1.02
N SER A 51 22.85 -20.27 0.92
CA SER A 51 23.72 -20.13 2.10
C SER A 51 23.74 -18.68 2.58
N LYS A 52 23.76 -18.48 3.90
CA LYS A 52 23.79 -17.12 4.49
C LYS A 52 25.04 -16.37 4.04
N GLU A 53 26.16 -17.08 3.94
CA GLU A 53 27.45 -16.53 3.51
C GLU A 53 27.39 -16.01 2.06
N GLN A 54 26.75 -16.73 1.15
CA GLN A 54 26.58 -16.27 -0.24
C GLN A 54 25.64 -15.06 -0.32
N ILE A 55 24.57 -15.03 0.49
CA ILE A 55 23.64 -13.90 0.54
C ILE A 55 24.34 -12.66 1.10
N GLU A 56 25.07 -12.78 2.21
CA GLU A 56 25.85 -11.69 2.81
C GLU A 56 26.96 -11.19 1.88
N GLY A 57 27.64 -12.10 1.18
CA GLY A 57 28.61 -11.76 0.14
C GLY A 57 27.96 -10.95 -0.99
N ARG A 58 26.76 -11.36 -1.45
CA ARG A 58 26.03 -10.65 -2.49
C ARG A 58 25.54 -9.28 -2.04
N VAL A 59 25.05 -9.17 -0.80
CA VAL A 59 24.66 -7.91 -0.16
C VAL A 59 25.87 -6.95 -0.10
N SER A 60 27.03 -7.44 0.30
CA SER A 60 28.27 -6.65 0.36
C SER A 60 28.73 -6.20 -1.02
N GLN A 61 28.63 -7.07 -2.03
CA GLN A 61 28.93 -6.72 -3.42
C GLN A 61 28.03 -5.58 -3.91
N ILE A 62 26.71 -5.67 -3.71
CA ILE A 62 25.78 -4.64 -4.15
C ILE A 62 26.03 -3.31 -3.41
N ARG A 63 26.39 -3.34 -2.12
CA ARG A 63 26.78 -2.12 -1.38
C ARG A 63 28.00 -1.44 -2.01
N ALA A 64 29.02 -2.21 -2.38
CA ALA A 64 30.19 -1.66 -3.07
C ALA A 64 29.82 -1.13 -4.47
N GLU A 65 28.93 -1.80 -5.21
CA GLU A 65 28.42 -1.30 -6.50
C GLU A 65 27.68 0.04 -6.35
N ILE A 66 26.92 0.22 -5.27
CA ILE A 66 26.22 1.48 -4.95
C ILE A 66 27.20 2.63 -4.70
N GLU A 67 28.24 2.38 -3.91
CA GLU A 67 29.25 3.39 -3.54
C GLU A 67 30.10 3.83 -4.74
N ASN A 68 30.39 2.89 -5.65
CA ASN A 68 31.18 3.17 -6.86
C ASN A 68 30.34 3.65 -8.05
N SER A 69 29.03 3.80 -7.88
CA SER A 69 28.15 4.28 -8.95
C SER A 69 28.01 5.80 -8.92
N ASP A 70 28.32 6.41 -10.05
CA ASP A 70 28.17 7.85 -10.29
C ASP A 70 26.78 8.21 -10.84
N SER A 71 25.92 7.22 -11.09
CA SER A 71 24.58 7.38 -11.66
C SER A 71 23.52 7.23 -10.57
N ASP A 72 22.72 8.28 -10.38
CA ASP A 72 21.62 8.24 -9.40
C ASP A 72 20.58 7.17 -9.76
N TYR A 73 20.33 6.96 -11.05
CA TYR A 73 19.44 5.90 -11.55
C TYR A 73 19.95 4.50 -11.17
N ASP A 74 21.25 4.24 -11.35
CA ASP A 74 21.84 2.94 -11.01
C ASP A 74 21.84 2.73 -9.49
N ARG A 75 22.12 3.79 -8.73
CA ARG A 75 22.08 3.77 -7.27
C ARG A 75 20.71 3.38 -6.75
N GLU A 76 19.64 3.96 -7.30
CA GLU A 76 18.26 3.62 -6.95
C GLU A 76 17.94 2.15 -7.26
N LYS A 77 18.30 1.67 -8.45
CA LYS A 77 18.06 0.27 -8.84
C LYS A 77 18.86 -0.75 -8.02
N LEU A 78 20.08 -0.39 -7.63
CA LEU A 78 20.88 -1.22 -6.74
C LEU A 78 20.32 -1.22 -5.31
N GLN A 79 19.82 -0.09 -4.82
CA GLN A 79 19.14 -0.01 -3.52
C GLN A 79 17.87 -0.85 -3.48
N GLU A 80 17.04 -0.83 -4.53
CA GLU A 80 15.86 -1.71 -4.63
C GLU A 80 16.24 -3.20 -4.52
N ARG A 81 17.31 -3.61 -5.22
CA ARG A 81 17.82 -4.98 -5.18
C ARG A 81 18.37 -5.35 -3.81
N LEU A 82 19.16 -4.46 -3.21
CA LEU A 82 19.71 -4.62 -1.87
C LEU A 82 18.60 -4.79 -0.83
N ALA A 83 17.56 -3.96 -0.90
CA ALA A 83 16.41 -4.03 0.01
C ALA A 83 15.69 -5.38 -0.08
N LYS A 84 15.52 -5.93 -1.29
CA LYS A 84 14.89 -7.25 -1.49
C LYS A 84 15.73 -8.40 -0.93
N LEU A 85 17.05 -8.34 -1.06
CA LEU A 85 17.94 -9.39 -0.54
C LEU A 85 18.14 -9.30 0.97
N ALA A 86 18.32 -8.10 1.52
CA ALA A 86 18.60 -7.89 2.93
C ALA A 86 17.33 -7.91 3.81
N GLY A 87 16.19 -7.49 3.26
CA GLY A 87 14.93 -7.36 4.01
C GLY A 87 14.24 -8.69 4.31
N GLY A 88 14.46 -9.72 3.49
CA GLY A 88 13.84 -11.03 3.64
C GLY A 88 12.30 -10.98 3.56
N VAL A 89 11.65 -12.02 4.10
CA VAL A 89 10.18 -12.13 4.11
C VAL A 89 9.68 -12.48 5.51
N ALA A 90 8.87 -11.60 6.10
CA ALA A 90 8.19 -11.86 7.36
C ALA A 90 6.91 -12.69 7.12
N VAL A 91 6.71 -13.74 7.92
CA VAL A 91 5.53 -14.63 7.80
C VAL A 91 4.71 -14.55 9.09
N ILE A 92 3.47 -14.06 8.97
CA ILE A 92 2.50 -14.04 10.07
C ILE A 92 1.60 -15.27 9.93
N LYS A 93 1.57 -16.12 10.96
CA LYS A 93 0.70 -17.31 11.01
C LYS A 93 -0.60 -16.96 11.74
N ALA A 94 -1.73 -17.01 11.04
CA ALA A 94 -3.06 -16.86 11.63
C ALA A 94 -3.62 -18.23 12.02
N GLY A 95 -4.05 -18.38 13.28
CA GLY A 95 -4.75 -19.56 13.77
C GLY A 95 -6.20 -19.24 14.13
N ALA A 96 -7.10 -20.21 13.94
CA ALA A 96 -8.53 -20.11 14.23
C ALA A 96 -9.14 -21.50 14.48
N ALA A 97 -10.31 -21.54 15.12
CA ALA A 97 -10.98 -22.81 15.45
C ALA A 97 -11.81 -23.37 14.28
N THR A 98 -12.30 -22.50 13.39
CA THR A 98 -13.10 -22.88 12.22
C THR A 98 -12.48 -22.36 10.92
N GLU A 99 -12.81 -22.98 9.80
CA GLU A 99 -12.30 -22.54 8.48
C GLU A 99 -12.78 -21.13 8.11
N VAL A 100 -14.02 -20.79 8.47
CA VAL A 100 -14.60 -19.46 8.20
C VAL A 100 -13.85 -18.39 8.97
N GLU A 101 -13.60 -18.62 10.27
CA GLU A 101 -12.83 -17.71 11.11
C GLU A 101 -11.37 -17.60 10.64
N LEU A 102 -10.76 -18.70 10.17
CA LEU A 102 -9.40 -18.67 9.63
C LEU A 102 -9.31 -17.75 8.41
N LYS A 103 -10.26 -17.85 7.48
CA LYS A 103 -10.31 -17.01 6.27
C LYS A 103 -10.55 -15.54 6.62
N GLU A 104 -11.50 -15.27 7.51
CA GLU A 104 -11.80 -13.91 7.96
C GLU A 104 -10.59 -13.27 8.64
N ARG A 105 -9.98 -13.97 9.61
CA ARG A 105 -8.81 -13.50 10.34
C ARG A 105 -7.61 -13.28 9.42
N LYS A 106 -7.40 -14.17 8.45
CA LYS A 106 -6.36 -14.01 7.43
C LYS A 106 -6.58 -12.72 6.63
N HIS A 107 -7.76 -12.50 6.05
CA HIS A 107 -8.05 -11.30 5.27
C HIS A 107 -7.92 -10.03 6.12
N ARG A 108 -8.41 -10.05 7.37
CA ARG A 108 -8.27 -8.92 8.30
C ARG A 108 -6.81 -8.57 8.58
N ILE A 109 -5.94 -9.56 8.73
CA ILE A 109 -4.50 -9.34 8.91
C ILE A 109 -3.86 -8.80 7.62
N GLU A 110 -4.22 -9.35 6.46
CA GLU A 110 -3.73 -8.87 5.17
C GLU A 110 -4.09 -7.40 4.93
N ASP A 111 -5.34 -7.02 5.21
CA ASP A 111 -5.82 -5.64 5.11
C ASP A 111 -5.12 -4.72 6.12
N ALA A 112 -4.95 -5.16 7.37
CA ALA A 112 -4.23 -4.39 8.38
C ALA A 112 -2.77 -4.13 7.98
N VAL A 113 -2.07 -5.12 7.42
CA VAL A 113 -0.69 -4.95 6.95
C VAL A 113 -0.62 -3.97 5.78
N ARG A 114 -1.55 -4.05 4.82
CA ARG A 114 -1.60 -3.12 3.68
C ARG A 114 -1.91 -1.69 4.12
N ASN A 115 -2.86 -1.52 5.04
CA ASN A 115 -3.20 -0.20 5.59
C ASN A 115 -2.07 0.41 6.40
N ALA A 116 -1.37 -0.38 7.23
CA ALA A 116 -0.20 0.09 7.97
C ALA A 116 0.93 0.54 7.03
N LYS A 117 1.20 -0.22 5.95
CA LYS A 117 2.17 0.18 4.93
C LYS A 117 1.75 1.48 4.24
N ALA A 118 0.50 1.58 3.80
CA ALA A 118 -0.03 2.78 3.16
C ALA A 118 0.04 4.02 4.09
N ALA A 119 -0.21 3.83 5.38
CA ALA A 119 -0.10 4.88 6.40
C ALA A 119 1.34 5.33 6.63
N VAL A 120 2.32 4.42 6.59
CA VAL A 120 3.74 4.76 6.70
C VAL A 120 4.24 5.51 5.46
N GLU A 121 3.73 5.16 4.27
CA GLU A 121 4.16 5.77 3.01
C GLU A 121 3.68 7.22 2.84
N GLU A 122 2.40 7.50 3.08
CA GLU A 122 1.79 8.81 2.79
C GLU A 122 1.18 9.50 4.02
N GLY A 123 1.28 8.89 5.21
CA GLY A 123 0.67 9.39 6.43
C GLY A 123 -0.80 8.99 6.62
N ILE A 124 -1.41 9.52 7.66
CA ILE A 124 -2.80 9.29 8.05
C ILE A 124 -3.59 10.60 8.11
N VAL A 125 -4.89 10.51 7.87
CA VAL A 125 -5.85 11.61 7.99
C VAL A 125 -7.05 11.18 8.83
N ALA A 126 -7.83 12.16 9.30
CA ALA A 126 -9.08 11.91 10.01
C ALA A 126 -10.03 11.11 9.12
N GLY A 127 -10.47 9.96 9.63
CA GLY A 127 -11.31 9.03 8.87
C GLY A 127 -12.77 9.46 8.81
N GLY A 128 -13.67 8.51 8.60
CA GLY A 128 -15.12 8.74 8.66
C GLY A 128 -15.64 9.74 7.60
N GLY A 129 -14.87 9.95 6.52
CA GLY A 129 -15.17 10.94 5.49
C GLY A 129 -14.95 12.40 5.92
N ALA A 130 -14.46 12.66 7.14
CA ALA A 130 -14.28 14.01 7.66
C ALA A 130 -13.19 14.78 6.91
N ALA A 131 -12.05 14.13 6.63
CA ALA A 131 -10.96 14.77 5.88
C ALA A 131 -11.39 15.21 4.47
N LEU A 132 -12.23 14.42 3.79
CA LEU A 132 -12.77 14.78 2.47
C LEU A 132 -13.71 15.99 2.58
N ALA A 133 -14.69 15.95 3.49
CA ALA A 133 -15.62 17.05 3.70
C ALA A 133 -14.91 18.38 4.06
N GLN A 134 -13.85 18.32 4.87
CA GLN A 134 -13.07 19.49 5.31
C GLN A 134 -12.11 20.01 4.23
N SER A 135 -11.63 19.16 3.32
CA SER A 135 -10.76 19.57 2.21
C SER A 135 -11.45 20.48 1.18
N GLY A 136 -12.79 20.56 1.21
CA GLY A 136 -13.57 21.42 0.33
C GLY A 136 -13.25 22.93 0.44
N ALA A 137 -12.64 23.38 1.54
CA ALA A 137 -12.22 24.76 1.72
C ALA A 137 -11.10 25.18 0.74
N VAL A 138 -10.27 24.23 0.29
CA VAL A 138 -9.15 24.51 -0.63
C VAL A 138 -9.64 25.08 -1.96
N PHE A 139 -10.85 24.71 -2.40
CA PHE A 139 -11.44 25.19 -3.64
C PHE A 139 -11.72 26.70 -3.63
N GLU A 140 -11.85 27.33 -2.47
CA GLU A 140 -12.08 28.79 -2.37
C GLU A 140 -10.84 29.61 -2.73
N SER A 141 -9.66 28.98 -2.74
CA SER A 141 -8.41 29.60 -3.15
C SER A 141 -8.12 29.48 -4.65
N LEU A 142 -8.93 28.71 -5.39
CA LEU A 142 -8.75 28.49 -6.82
C LEU A 142 -9.45 29.58 -7.63
N ALA A 143 -8.70 30.30 -8.45
CA ALA A 143 -9.25 31.23 -9.44
C ALA A 143 -9.61 30.46 -10.71
N LEU A 144 -10.88 30.06 -10.83
CA LEU A 144 -11.41 29.29 -11.97
C LEU A 144 -12.58 30.05 -12.61
N GLU A 145 -12.76 29.89 -13.92
CA GLU A 145 -13.80 30.57 -14.69
C GLU A 145 -14.61 29.57 -15.52
N GLY A 146 -15.85 29.95 -15.87
CA GLY A 146 -16.71 29.17 -16.76
C GLY A 146 -16.94 27.71 -16.31
N ASP A 147 -16.68 26.77 -17.22
CA ASP A 147 -16.92 25.34 -17.00
C ASP A 147 -15.96 24.74 -15.96
N GLU A 148 -14.74 25.28 -15.81
CA GLU A 148 -13.78 24.83 -14.81
C GLU A 148 -14.29 25.11 -13.39
N ALA A 149 -14.88 26.29 -13.17
CA ALA A 149 -15.51 26.65 -11.91
C ALA A 149 -16.72 25.74 -11.60
N THR A 150 -17.47 25.34 -12.63
CA THR A 150 -18.57 24.40 -12.48
C THR A 150 -18.07 23.01 -12.08
N GLY A 151 -17.02 22.52 -12.74
CA GLY A 151 -16.37 21.25 -12.41
C GLY A 151 -15.83 21.21 -10.98
N ALA A 152 -15.15 22.27 -10.55
CA ALA A 152 -14.68 22.42 -9.17
C ALA A 152 -15.82 22.37 -8.15
N ASN A 153 -16.96 23.01 -8.43
CA ASN A 153 -18.14 22.95 -7.57
C ASN A 153 -18.74 21.55 -7.50
N ILE A 154 -18.75 20.79 -8.60
CA ILE A 154 -19.19 19.38 -8.60
C ILE A 154 -18.31 18.56 -7.65
N VAL A 155 -16.98 18.72 -7.71
CA VAL A 155 -16.06 18.04 -6.79
C VAL A 155 -16.31 18.47 -5.34
N LYS A 156 -16.47 19.78 -5.07
CA LYS A 156 -16.77 20.30 -3.72
C LYS A 156 -18.03 19.66 -3.13
N VAL A 157 -19.08 19.44 -3.93
CA VAL A 157 -20.30 18.74 -3.49
C VAL A 157 -20.05 17.26 -3.27
N ALA A 158 -19.29 16.61 -4.17
CA ALA A 158 -18.99 15.18 -4.10
C ALA A 158 -18.14 14.81 -2.87
N LEU A 159 -17.29 15.71 -2.38
CA LEU A 159 -16.47 15.49 -1.19
C LEU A 159 -17.30 15.25 0.09
N ASP A 160 -18.54 15.73 0.16
CA ASP A 160 -19.45 15.42 1.27
C ASP A 160 -20.07 14.02 1.17
N ALA A 161 -20.07 13.40 -0.02
CA ALA A 161 -20.81 12.16 -0.25
C ALA A 161 -20.43 11.03 0.72
N PRO A 162 -19.13 10.81 1.07
CA PRO A 162 -18.76 9.78 2.03
C PRO A 162 -19.33 10.00 3.43
N VAL A 163 -19.22 11.22 3.98
CA VAL A 163 -19.75 11.51 5.33
C VAL A 163 -21.28 11.47 5.34
N LYS A 164 -21.93 11.92 4.26
CA LYS A 164 -23.39 11.79 4.10
C LYS A 164 -23.82 10.34 4.07
N GLN A 165 -23.12 9.48 3.32
CA GLN A 165 -23.45 8.06 3.25
C GLN A 165 -23.30 7.37 4.62
N ILE A 166 -22.25 7.70 5.38
CA ILE A 166 -22.05 7.21 6.74
C ILE A 166 -23.19 7.67 7.65
N ALA A 167 -23.59 8.94 7.56
CA ALA A 167 -24.71 9.50 8.33
C ALA A 167 -26.04 8.80 8.04
N VAL A 168 -26.37 8.56 6.77
CA VAL A 168 -27.57 7.80 6.36
C VAL A 168 -27.57 6.43 7.02
N ASN A 169 -26.45 5.71 6.94
CA ASN A 169 -26.32 4.36 7.48
C ASN A 169 -26.39 4.33 9.02
N ALA A 170 -26.01 5.44 9.67
CA ALA A 170 -26.13 5.64 11.11
C ALA A 170 -27.53 6.13 11.55
N GLY A 171 -28.47 6.33 10.61
CA GLY A 171 -29.82 6.83 10.91
C GLY A 171 -29.87 8.32 11.27
N LEU A 172 -28.88 9.11 10.83
CA LEU A 172 -28.77 10.53 11.08
C LEU A 172 -29.08 11.34 9.83
N GLU A 173 -29.52 12.58 10.00
CA GLU A 173 -29.82 13.49 8.89
C GLU A 173 -28.54 13.90 8.14
N PRO A 174 -28.32 13.47 6.88
CA PRO A 174 -27.01 13.57 6.22
C PRO A 174 -26.54 15.01 6.00
N GLY A 175 -27.48 15.90 5.66
CA GLY A 175 -27.17 17.31 5.46
C GLY A 175 -26.65 17.98 6.73
N VAL A 176 -27.29 17.69 7.87
CA VAL A 176 -26.92 18.25 9.18
C VAL A 176 -25.55 17.72 9.61
N VAL A 177 -25.28 16.43 9.42
CA VAL A 177 -23.97 15.85 9.76
C VAL A 177 -22.88 16.46 8.89
N ALA A 178 -23.08 16.51 7.57
CA ALA A 178 -22.08 17.05 6.65
C ALA A 178 -21.77 18.52 6.93
N GLU A 179 -22.79 19.35 7.18
CA GLU A 179 -22.62 20.76 7.55
C GLU A 179 -21.84 20.90 8.85
N LYS A 180 -22.21 20.12 9.88
CA LYS A 180 -21.54 20.17 11.18
C LYS A 180 -20.09 19.74 11.10
N VAL A 181 -19.77 18.66 10.38
CA VAL A 181 -18.38 18.18 10.20
C VAL A 181 -17.54 19.20 9.44
N ARG A 182 -18.09 19.85 8.40
CA ARG A 182 -17.40 20.88 7.62
C ARG A 182 -17.03 22.10 8.47
N ASN A 183 -17.94 22.53 9.34
CA ASN A 183 -17.76 23.72 10.18
C ASN A 183 -17.05 23.42 11.51
N SER A 184 -16.69 22.15 11.76
CA SER A 184 -15.95 21.75 12.96
C SER A 184 -14.45 21.99 12.79
N PRO A 185 -13.67 22.06 13.89
CA PRO A 185 -12.22 22.11 13.81
C PRO A 185 -11.66 20.95 12.99
N ALA A 186 -10.56 21.20 12.26
CA ALA A 186 -9.90 20.18 11.44
C ALA A 186 -9.64 18.90 12.25
N GLY A 187 -10.01 17.75 11.68
CA GLY A 187 -9.90 16.44 12.34
C GLY A 187 -11.05 16.07 13.29
N THR A 188 -11.97 16.99 13.58
CA THR A 188 -13.22 16.69 14.29
C THR A 188 -14.26 16.15 13.32
N GLY A 189 -14.94 15.07 13.69
CA GLY A 189 -15.98 14.48 12.84
C GLY A 189 -16.96 13.62 13.63
N LEU A 190 -17.94 13.05 12.94
CA LEU A 190 -18.91 12.14 13.54
C LEU A 190 -18.28 10.75 13.73
N ASN A 191 -18.20 10.29 14.97
CA ASN A 191 -17.99 8.87 15.26
C ASN A 191 -19.33 8.13 15.10
N ALA A 192 -19.49 7.40 14.00
CA ALA A 192 -20.74 6.70 13.70
C ALA A 192 -21.04 5.53 14.67
N ALA A 193 -20.05 5.04 15.43
CA ALA A 193 -20.25 3.98 16.41
C ALA A 193 -20.87 4.51 17.72
N THR A 194 -20.56 5.74 18.11
CA THR A 194 -21.07 6.37 19.35
C THR A 194 -22.13 7.45 19.09
N GLY A 195 -22.15 8.02 17.88
CA GLY A 195 -22.97 9.18 17.52
C GLY A 195 -22.38 10.53 17.96
N GLU A 196 -21.19 10.54 18.55
CA GLU A 196 -20.56 11.74 19.10
C GLU A 196 -19.70 12.47 18.07
N TYR A 197 -19.52 13.78 18.26
CA TYR A 197 -18.62 14.60 17.46
C TYR A 197 -17.33 14.83 18.24
N GLU A 198 -16.25 14.24 17.78
CA GLU A 198 -14.98 14.21 18.50
C GLU A 198 -13.78 14.26 17.55
N ASP A 199 -12.58 14.40 18.12
CA ASP A 199 -11.33 14.29 17.37
C ASP A 199 -11.14 12.84 16.92
N LEU A 200 -11.38 12.59 15.63
CA LEU A 200 -11.41 11.24 15.07
C LEU A 200 -10.04 10.56 15.15
N LEU A 201 -8.94 11.32 15.06
CA LEU A 201 -7.60 10.76 15.20
C LEU A 201 -7.36 10.27 16.63
N LYS A 202 -7.77 11.05 17.64
CA LYS A 202 -7.70 10.61 19.04
C LYS A 202 -8.64 9.45 19.35
N ALA A 203 -9.79 9.38 18.69
CA ALA A 203 -10.74 8.27 18.79
C ALA A 203 -10.27 7.00 18.05
N GLY A 204 -9.13 7.05 17.34
CA GLY A 204 -8.59 5.92 16.58
C GLY A 204 -9.27 5.68 15.23
N ILE A 205 -10.11 6.62 14.77
CA ILE A 205 -10.81 6.60 13.48
C ILE A 205 -9.96 7.37 12.47
N ASN A 206 -9.06 6.67 11.82
CA ASN A 206 -8.13 7.23 10.84
C ASN A 206 -8.15 6.41 9.56
N ASP A 207 -7.83 7.08 8.46
CA ASP A 207 -7.64 6.46 7.15
C ASP A 207 -6.24 6.80 6.62
N PRO A 208 -5.54 5.85 5.97
CA PRO A 208 -4.31 6.15 5.26
C PRO A 208 -4.57 7.16 4.13
N VAL A 209 -3.74 8.20 4.01
CA VAL A 209 -3.88 9.24 2.98
C VAL A 209 -3.93 8.64 1.58
N LYS A 210 -3.08 7.64 1.32
CA LYS A 210 -3.02 6.92 0.05
C LYS A 210 -4.37 6.35 -0.37
N VAL A 211 -5.13 5.79 0.57
CA VAL A 211 -6.46 5.21 0.30
C VAL A 211 -7.45 6.30 -0.06
N THR A 212 -7.53 7.35 0.75
CA THR A 212 -8.46 8.48 0.54
C THR A 212 -8.17 9.22 -0.77
N ARG A 213 -6.91 9.47 -1.09
CA ARG A 213 -6.48 10.11 -2.34
C ARG A 213 -6.82 9.24 -3.55
N SER A 214 -6.46 7.95 -3.51
CA SER A 214 -6.74 7.03 -4.62
C SER A 214 -8.24 6.87 -4.85
N ALA A 215 -9.06 6.87 -3.80
CA ALA A 215 -10.52 6.84 -3.94
C ALA A 215 -11.05 8.04 -4.73
N LEU A 216 -10.61 9.26 -4.40
CA LEU A 216 -11.03 10.48 -5.11
C LEU A 216 -10.54 10.50 -6.56
N GLN A 217 -9.27 10.12 -6.80
CA GLN A 217 -8.70 10.06 -8.15
C GLN A 217 -9.43 9.05 -9.04
N ASN A 218 -9.72 7.85 -8.52
CA ASN A 218 -10.45 6.83 -9.25
C ASN A 218 -11.90 7.26 -9.53
N ALA A 219 -12.57 7.92 -8.57
CA ALA A 219 -13.91 8.45 -8.78
C ALA A 219 -13.93 9.52 -9.89
N ALA A 220 -12.97 10.45 -9.89
CA ALA A 220 -12.82 11.45 -10.94
C ALA A 220 -12.52 10.81 -12.30
N SER A 221 -11.70 9.76 -12.33
CA SER A 221 -11.41 9.01 -13.56
C SER A 221 -12.65 8.34 -14.14
N ILE A 222 -13.57 7.84 -13.31
CA ILE A 222 -14.85 7.27 -13.76
C ILE A 222 -15.78 8.36 -14.27
N ALA A 223 -15.84 9.50 -13.58
CA ALA A 223 -16.69 10.63 -13.98
C ALA A 223 -16.26 11.29 -15.32
N ALA A 224 -15.01 11.09 -15.73
CA ALA A 224 -14.47 11.60 -16.99
C ALA A 224 -14.80 10.72 -18.22
N LEU A 225 -15.35 9.52 -18.01
CA LEU A 225 -15.79 8.59 -19.06
C LEU A 225 -17.24 8.86 -19.48
#